data_AF-A0A8I3AJZ3-F1
#
_entry.id   AF-A0A8I3AJZ3-F1
#
_cell.length_a   1.000
_cell.length_b   1.000
_cell.length_c   1.000
_cell.angle_alpha   90.00
_cell.angle_beta   90.00
_cell.angle_gamma   90.00
#
_symmetry.space_group_name_H-M   'P 1'
#
loop_
_entity.id
_entity.type
_entity.pdbx_description
1 polymer ?
#
loop_
_entity_poly.entity_id
_entity_poly.type
_entity_poly.pdbx_seq_one_letter_code
_entity_poly.pdbx_strand_id
1 'polypeptide(L)'
;MTAAIAVLALSDELKSHLLNLGVFAVLIPLTSSPSIEVQGNSAAALGNLSSKVGDYSVFVQDWKDPHGGIHGYLTRFLQSGDATFQHIAIWTLLQLLESEDKALIQLIGQAEDVVDQIKETANRHVEPDHEFEDDDEGEVVTLAQRCLELLGQSTSKTHIEG
;
A
#
# COMPACT_ATOMS: atom_id res chain seq x y z
N MET A 1 3.07 -1.49 -21.43
CA MET A 1 1.61 -1.35 -21.21
C MET A 1 1.30 -0.95 -19.78
N THR A 2 1.79 -1.68 -18.78
CA THR A 2 1.62 -1.35 -17.35
C THR A 2 2.12 0.04 -16.98
N ALA A 3 3.28 0.47 -17.51
CA ALA A 3 3.77 1.83 -17.32
C ALA A 3 2.80 2.91 -17.84
N ALA A 4 2.10 2.66 -18.96
CA ALA A 4 1.10 3.60 -19.46
C ALA A 4 -0.12 3.66 -18.55
N ILE A 5 -0.55 2.52 -18.00
CA ILE A 5 -1.66 2.47 -17.03
C ILE A 5 -1.27 3.21 -15.73
N ALA A 6 -0.04 3.03 -15.25
CA ALA A 6 0.46 3.75 -14.06
C ALA A 6 0.40 5.26 -14.24
N VAL A 7 0.77 5.77 -15.43
CA VAL A 7 0.67 7.18 -15.77
C VAL A 7 -0.79 7.64 -15.89
N LEU A 8 -1.66 6.87 -16.54
CA LEU A 8 -3.10 7.21 -16.64
C LEU A 8 -3.76 7.24 -15.26
N ALA A 9 -3.35 6.37 -14.34
CA ALA A 9 -3.85 6.31 -12.97
C ALA A 9 -3.47 7.54 -12.11
N LEU A 10 -2.53 8.39 -12.56
CA LEU A 10 -2.23 9.67 -11.90
C LEU A 10 -3.33 10.72 -12.12
N SER A 11 -4.18 10.55 -13.15
CA SER A 11 -5.28 11.47 -13.43
C SER A 11 -6.52 11.07 -12.64
N ASP A 12 -6.91 11.91 -11.68
CA ASP A 12 -8.11 11.69 -10.85
C ASP A 12 -9.38 11.46 -11.70
N GLU A 13 -9.51 12.16 -12.83
CA GLU A 13 -10.64 12.02 -13.76
C GLU A 13 -10.71 10.64 -14.44
N LEU A 14 -9.55 9.99 -14.63
CA LEU A 14 -9.47 8.70 -15.32
C LEU A 14 -9.57 7.51 -14.39
N LYS A 15 -9.33 7.66 -13.07
CA LYS A 15 -9.33 6.54 -12.11
C LYS A 15 -10.63 5.76 -12.13
N SER A 16 -11.77 6.42 -11.97
CA SER A 16 -13.08 5.74 -11.99
C SER A 16 -13.35 5.07 -13.34
N HIS A 17 -12.90 5.65 -14.45
CA HIS A 17 -13.04 5.03 -15.77
C HIS A 17 -12.20 3.75 -15.89
N LEU A 18 -10.95 3.78 -15.43
CA LEU A 18 -10.05 2.62 -15.43
C LEU A 18 -10.62 1.48 -14.56
N LEU A 19 -11.16 1.81 -13.38
CA LEU A 19 -11.82 0.81 -12.52
C LEU A 19 -13.03 0.18 -13.22
N ASN A 20 -13.88 0.98 -13.86
CA ASN A 20 -15.05 0.49 -14.60
C ASN A 20 -14.70 -0.42 -15.79
N LEU A 21 -13.48 -0.28 -16.34
CA LEU A 21 -12.97 -1.18 -17.39
C LEU A 21 -12.45 -2.52 -16.84
N GLY A 22 -12.49 -2.75 -15.52
CA GLY A 22 -12.03 -3.98 -14.90
C GLY A 22 -10.50 -4.09 -14.86
N VAL A 23 -9.79 -2.97 -14.74
CA VAL A 23 -8.32 -2.92 -14.79
C VAL A 23 -7.64 -3.79 -13.71
N PHE A 24 -8.32 -4.06 -12.60
CA PHE A 24 -7.82 -4.94 -11.53
C PHE A 24 -7.64 -6.38 -11.94
N ALA A 25 -8.50 -6.90 -12.84
CA ALA A 25 -8.34 -8.23 -13.41
C ALA A 25 -7.02 -8.40 -14.18
N VAL A 26 -6.39 -7.29 -14.58
CA VAL A 26 -5.09 -7.26 -15.25
C VAL A 26 -3.97 -6.89 -14.28
N LEU A 27 -4.13 -5.84 -13.48
CA LEU A 27 -3.05 -5.32 -12.63
C LEU A 27 -2.71 -6.25 -11.47
N ILE A 28 -3.71 -6.83 -10.79
CA ILE A 28 -3.48 -7.67 -9.61
C ILE A 28 -2.60 -8.88 -9.96
N PRO A 29 -2.89 -9.69 -11.01
CA PRO A 29 -2.03 -10.79 -11.39
C PRO A 29 -0.60 -10.33 -11.75
N LEU A 30 -0.45 -9.17 -12.40
CA LEU A 30 0.85 -8.65 -12.82
C LEU A 30 1.74 -8.19 -11.65
N THR A 31 1.20 -8.00 -10.45
CA THR A 31 2.01 -7.83 -9.22
C THR A 31 2.80 -9.08 -8.82
N SER A 32 2.54 -10.22 -9.45
CA SER A 32 3.31 -11.47 -9.30
C SER A 32 4.14 -11.82 -10.54
N SER A 33 4.28 -10.87 -11.47
CA SER A 33 5.10 -11.04 -12.68
C SER A 33 6.57 -11.33 -12.32
N PRO A 34 7.27 -12.22 -13.05
CA PRO A 34 8.71 -12.40 -12.88
C PRO A 34 9.53 -11.19 -13.34
N SER A 35 8.93 -10.24 -14.06
CA SER A 35 9.58 -8.99 -14.44
C SER A 35 9.34 -7.94 -13.37
N ILE A 36 10.42 -7.52 -12.70
CA ILE A 36 10.44 -6.47 -11.67
C ILE A 36 9.82 -5.17 -12.18
N GLU A 37 10.12 -4.77 -13.42
CA GLU A 37 9.51 -3.57 -14.02
C GLU A 37 7.99 -3.70 -14.19
N VAL A 38 7.50 -4.86 -14.63
CA VAL A 38 6.06 -5.09 -14.78
C VAL A 38 5.38 -5.13 -13.42
N GLN A 39 6.01 -5.79 -12.45
CA GLN A 39 5.55 -5.90 -11.08
C GLN A 39 5.44 -4.52 -10.41
N GLY A 40 6.52 -3.73 -10.41
CA GLY A 40 6.58 -2.40 -9.82
C GLY A 40 5.60 -1.43 -10.47
N ASN A 41 5.56 -1.37 -11.81
CA ASN A 41 4.60 -0.51 -12.52
C ASN A 41 3.14 -0.88 -12.24
N SER A 42 2.83 -2.17 -12.10
CA SER A 42 1.46 -2.61 -11.80
C SER A 42 1.06 -2.23 -10.37
N ALA A 43 1.97 -2.39 -9.42
CA ALA A 43 1.76 -1.98 -8.04
C ALA A 43 1.63 -0.46 -7.89
N ALA A 44 2.48 0.33 -8.56
CA ALA A 44 2.36 1.77 -8.58
C ALA A 44 1.02 2.22 -9.18
N ALA A 45 0.54 1.56 -10.24
CA ALA A 45 -0.79 1.82 -10.79
C ALA A 45 -1.91 1.52 -9.77
N LEU A 46 -1.84 0.41 -9.05
CA LEU A 46 -2.80 0.06 -7.99
C LEU A 46 -2.77 1.09 -6.85
N GLY A 47 -1.58 1.52 -6.41
CA GLY A 47 -1.42 2.57 -5.41
C GLY A 47 -2.04 3.89 -5.88
N ASN A 48 -1.76 4.32 -7.11
CA ASN A 48 -2.35 5.54 -7.67
C ASN A 48 -3.88 5.47 -7.72
N LEU A 49 -4.44 4.32 -8.12
CA LEU A 49 -5.89 4.08 -8.14
C LEU A 49 -6.51 4.09 -6.74
N SER A 50 -5.74 3.79 -5.69
CA SER A 50 -6.22 3.81 -4.30
C SER A 50 -6.35 5.22 -3.72
N SER A 51 -5.74 6.22 -4.37
CA SER A 51 -5.84 7.60 -3.94
C SER A 51 -7.06 8.29 -4.57
N LYS A 52 -7.96 8.88 -3.77
CA LYS A 52 -9.01 9.82 -4.19
C LYS A 52 -9.92 9.35 -5.35
N VAL A 53 -10.23 8.06 -5.42
CA VAL A 53 -11.07 7.50 -6.51
C VAL A 53 -12.58 7.69 -6.30
N GLY A 54 -13.00 8.09 -5.10
CA GLY A 54 -14.38 8.38 -4.74
C GLY A 54 -15.23 7.15 -4.41
N ASP A 55 -15.15 6.10 -5.23
CA ASP A 55 -15.80 4.80 -4.99
C ASP A 55 -14.75 3.70 -4.79
N TYR A 56 -14.73 3.14 -3.58
CA TYR A 56 -13.78 2.11 -3.15
C TYR A 56 -14.38 0.69 -3.19
N SER A 57 -15.61 0.53 -3.67
CA SER A 57 -16.30 -0.77 -3.73
C SER A 57 -15.49 -1.85 -4.45
N VAL A 58 -14.78 -1.49 -5.52
CA VAL A 58 -13.93 -2.42 -6.28
C VAL A 58 -12.75 -2.91 -5.45
N PHE A 59 -12.16 -2.09 -4.58
CA PHE A 59 -11.09 -2.54 -3.68
C PHE A 59 -11.59 -3.52 -2.62
N VAL A 60 -12.81 -3.31 -2.12
CA VAL A 60 -13.47 -4.22 -1.18
C VAL A 60 -13.80 -5.54 -1.87
N GLN A 61 -14.37 -5.47 -3.07
CA GLN A 61 -14.75 -6.64 -3.87
C GLN A 61 -13.53 -7.50 -4.21
N ASP A 62 -12.46 -6.85 -4.69
CA ASP A 62 -11.27 -7.52 -5.20
C ASP A 62 -10.18 -7.68 -4.10
N TRP A 63 -10.60 -7.64 -2.83
CA TRP A 63 -9.67 -7.75 -1.70
C TRP A 63 -8.90 -9.07 -1.67
N LYS A 64 -9.57 -10.19 -1.96
CA LYS A 64 -8.96 -11.55 -1.97
C LYS A 64 -8.86 -12.20 -3.34
N ASP A 65 -9.58 -11.67 -4.32
CA ASP A 65 -9.64 -12.19 -5.68
C ASP A 65 -9.52 -11.04 -6.67
N PRO A 66 -9.00 -11.27 -7.88
CA PRO A 66 -8.40 -12.51 -8.37
C PRO A 66 -6.95 -12.67 -7.86
N HIS A 67 -6.41 -13.90 -7.87
CA HIS A 67 -4.99 -14.18 -7.58
C HIS A 67 -4.49 -13.66 -6.21
N GLY A 68 -5.32 -13.80 -5.18
CA GLY A 68 -5.05 -13.26 -3.84
C GLY A 68 -5.48 -11.81 -3.65
N GLY A 69 -5.94 -11.15 -4.71
CA GLY A 69 -6.52 -9.81 -4.64
C GLY A 69 -5.53 -8.74 -4.19
N ILE A 70 -6.07 -7.63 -3.70
CA ILE A 70 -5.31 -6.54 -3.08
C ILE A 70 -4.53 -7.04 -1.86
N HIS A 71 -5.12 -7.90 -1.03
CA HIS A 71 -4.47 -8.48 0.17
C HIS A 71 -3.19 -9.26 -0.19
N GLY A 72 -3.28 -10.13 -1.18
CA GLY A 72 -2.15 -10.95 -1.64
C GLY A 72 -1.05 -10.11 -2.29
N TYR A 73 -1.42 -9.06 -3.03
CA TYR A 73 -0.47 -8.07 -3.54
C TYR A 73 0.29 -7.38 -2.39
N LEU A 74 -0.44 -6.79 -1.43
CA LEU A 74 0.15 -6.06 -0.31
C LEU A 74 1.08 -6.95 0.52
N THR A 75 0.64 -8.17 0.84
CA THR A 75 1.43 -9.16 1.60
C THR A 75 2.75 -9.47 0.90
N ARG A 76 2.73 -9.75 -0.42
CA ARG A 76 3.94 -10.04 -1.20
C ARG A 76 4.93 -8.87 -1.21
N PHE A 77 4.43 -7.64 -1.33
CA PHE A 77 5.28 -6.46 -1.43
C PHE A 77 5.87 -6.06 -0.08
N LEU A 78 5.10 -6.15 1.00
CA LEU A 78 5.58 -5.93 2.36
C LEU A 78 6.69 -6.93 2.72
N GLN A 79 6.52 -8.20 2.34
CA GLN A 79 7.48 -9.28 2.63
C GLN A 79 8.62 -9.41 1.60
N SER A 80 8.71 -8.50 0.61
CA SER A 80 9.66 -8.63 -0.50
C SER A 80 11.12 -8.44 -0.10
N GLY A 81 11.38 -7.73 1.00
CA GLY A 81 12.72 -7.27 1.38
C GLY A 81 13.27 -6.14 0.50
N ASP A 82 12.52 -5.70 -0.50
CA ASP A 82 12.87 -4.59 -1.39
C ASP A 82 12.26 -3.29 -0.85
N ALA A 83 13.10 -2.28 -0.59
CA ALA A 83 12.68 -1.02 0.02
C ALA A 83 11.62 -0.29 -0.82
N THR A 84 11.80 -0.25 -2.15
CA THR A 84 10.85 0.39 -3.07
C THR A 84 9.50 -0.32 -3.05
N PHE A 85 9.48 -1.65 -3.06
CA PHE A 85 8.22 -2.41 -3.00
C PHE A 85 7.52 -2.27 -1.65
N GLN A 86 8.27 -2.26 -0.56
CA GLN A 86 7.74 -1.98 0.77
C GLN A 86 7.13 -0.58 0.85
N HIS A 87 7.82 0.43 0.31
CA HIS A 87 7.30 1.80 0.22
C HIS A 87 5.97 1.82 -0.55
N ILE A 88 5.92 1.25 -1.76
CA ILE A 88 4.70 1.24 -2.59
C ILE A 88 3.53 0.59 -1.84
N ALA A 89 3.76 -0.52 -1.12
CA ALA A 89 2.70 -1.20 -0.37
C ALA A 89 2.23 -0.39 0.84
N ILE A 90 3.15 0.18 1.63
CA ILE A 90 2.80 1.02 2.78
C ILE A 90 2.07 2.28 2.31
N TRP A 91 2.51 2.91 1.24
CA TRP A 91 1.82 4.06 0.67
C TRP A 91 0.42 3.70 0.17
N THR A 92 0.25 2.56 -0.50
CA THR A 92 -1.07 2.07 -0.93
C THR A 92 -1.99 1.82 0.28
N LEU A 93 -1.47 1.20 1.35
CA LEU A 93 -2.21 1.01 2.60
C LEU A 93 -2.66 2.33 3.21
N LEU A 94 -1.77 3.32 3.25
CA LEU A 94 -2.11 4.65 3.73
C LEU A 94 -3.25 5.27 2.92
N GLN A 95 -3.17 5.23 1.59
CA GLN A 95 -4.22 5.77 0.73
C GLN A 95 -5.58 5.08 0.93
N LEU A 96 -5.58 3.76 1.13
CA LEU A 96 -6.80 3.01 1.44
C LEU A 96 -7.37 3.37 2.82
N LEU A 97 -6.52 3.60 3.82
CA LEU A 97 -6.97 3.99 5.16
C LEU A 97 -7.48 5.44 5.19
N GLU A 98 -6.81 6.35 4.47
CA GLU A 98 -7.21 7.76 4.32
C GLU A 98 -8.50 7.94 3.50
N SER A 99 -8.96 6.89 2.81
CA SER A 99 -10.27 6.91 2.14
C SER A 99 -11.45 7.04 3.12
N GLU A 100 -11.22 6.74 4.41
CA GLU A 100 -12.24 6.63 5.46
C GLU A 100 -13.35 5.59 5.15
N ASP A 101 -13.15 4.72 4.15
CA ASP A 101 -14.06 3.63 3.85
C ASP A 101 -14.01 2.58 4.96
N LYS A 102 -15.13 2.43 5.67
CA LYS A 102 -15.23 1.55 6.84
C LYS A 102 -14.99 0.09 6.52
N ALA A 103 -15.37 -0.37 5.33
CA ALA A 103 -15.17 -1.76 4.94
C ALA A 103 -13.68 -2.03 4.69
N LEU A 104 -12.98 -1.11 4.01
CA LEU A 104 -11.53 -1.21 3.82
C LEU A 104 -10.75 -1.15 5.13
N ILE A 105 -11.07 -0.19 6.00
CA ILE A 105 -10.44 -0.08 7.33
C ILE A 105 -10.62 -1.39 8.11
N GLN A 106 -11.83 -1.97 8.07
CA GLN A 106 -12.10 -3.24 8.73
C GLN A 106 -11.32 -4.40 8.10
N LEU A 107 -11.27 -4.49 6.77
CA LEU A 107 -10.54 -5.54 6.06
C LEU A 107 -9.04 -5.49 6.35
N ILE A 108 -8.45 -4.30 6.31
CA ILE A 108 -7.03 -4.08 6.62
C ILE A 108 -6.76 -4.40 8.09
N GLY A 109 -7.59 -3.88 9.01
CA GLY A 109 -7.43 -4.12 10.45
C GLY A 109 -7.59 -5.59 10.87
N GLN A 110 -8.29 -6.40 10.09
CA GLN A 110 -8.44 -7.84 10.30
C GLN A 110 -7.36 -8.69 9.62
N ALA A 111 -6.57 -8.10 8.71
CA ALA A 111 -5.46 -8.78 8.03
C ALA A 111 -4.22 -8.74 8.95
N GLU A 112 -4.15 -9.66 9.91
CA GLU A 112 -3.07 -9.73 10.91
C GLU A 112 -1.68 -9.75 10.27
N ASP A 113 -1.51 -10.48 9.16
CA ASP A 113 -0.27 -10.56 8.40
C ASP A 113 0.19 -9.21 7.84
N VAL A 114 -0.75 -8.40 7.36
CA VAL A 114 -0.48 -7.04 6.87
C VAL A 114 -0.22 -6.10 8.04
N VAL A 115 -1.06 -6.14 9.07
CA VAL A 115 -0.93 -5.28 10.26
C VAL A 115 0.41 -5.49 10.97
N ASP A 116 0.86 -6.73 11.10
CA ASP A 116 2.13 -7.04 11.74
C ASP A 116 3.32 -6.52 10.93
N GLN A 117 3.25 -6.56 9.59
CA GLN A 117 4.26 -5.94 8.73
C GLN A 117 4.27 -4.41 8.84
N ILE A 118 3.09 -3.75 8.93
CA ILE A 118 3.03 -2.31 9.19
C ILE A 118 3.70 -1.98 10.53
N LYS A 119 3.44 -2.77 11.59
CA LYS A 119 4.10 -2.59 12.89
C LYS A 119 5.60 -2.79 12.83
N GLU A 120 6.06 -3.81 12.11
CA GLU A 120 7.48 -4.08 11.92
C GLU A 120 8.16 -2.87 11.25
N THR A 121 7.60 -2.39 10.14
CA THR A 121 8.12 -1.22 9.42
C THR A 121 8.07 0.04 10.29
N ALA A 122 6.99 0.30 11.01
CA ALA A 122 6.85 1.48 11.87
C ALA A 122 7.86 1.54 13.04
N ASN A 123 8.40 0.39 13.45
CA ASN A 123 9.36 0.25 14.56
C ASN A 123 10.82 0.12 14.09
N ARG A 124 11.10 0.19 12.78
CA ARG A 124 12.48 0.19 12.29
C ARG A 124 13.21 1.42 12.81
N HIS A 125 14.41 1.22 13.33
CA HIS A 125 15.27 2.30 13.78
C HIS A 125 16.02 2.83 12.55
N VAL A 126 15.74 4.07 12.17
CA VAL A 126 16.51 4.76 11.14
C VAL A 126 17.71 5.39 11.83
N GLU A 127 18.92 4.89 11.53
CA GLU A 127 20.15 5.44 12.12
C GLU A 127 20.41 6.85 11.53
N PRO A 128 20.64 7.87 12.38
CA PRO A 128 20.76 9.26 11.92
C PRO A 128 22.10 9.62 11.25
N ASP A 129 23.03 8.68 11.08
CA ASP A 129 24.46 8.99 10.86
C ASP A 129 24.98 8.83 9.41
N HIS A 130 24.11 8.63 8.41
CA HIS A 130 24.50 8.71 7.01
C HIS A 130 23.88 9.96 6.36
N GLU A 131 24.64 11.07 6.32
CA GLU A 131 24.21 12.37 5.76
C GLU A 131 23.77 12.34 4.27
N PHE A 132 23.74 11.17 3.61
CA PHE A 132 23.46 11.06 2.16
C PHE A 132 22.71 9.78 1.69
N GLU A 133 22.32 8.85 2.56
CA GLU A 133 21.61 7.60 2.25
C GLU A 133 20.74 7.30 3.50
N ASP A 134 19.40 7.37 3.61
CA ASP A 134 18.29 7.06 2.73
C ASP A 134 17.02 7.84 3.18
N ASP A 135 16.64 8.91 2.46
CA ASP A 135 15.42 9.69 2.74
C ASP A 135 14.14 8.81 2.64
N ASP A 136 14.18 7.80 1.76
CA ASP A 136 13.09 6.88 1.45
C ASP A 136 12.78 5.93 2.62
N GLU A 137 13.78 5.54 3.42
CA GLU A 137 13.58 4.65 4.57
C GLU A 137 12.95 5.39 5.76
N GLY A 138 13.35 6.63 6.00
CA GLY A 138 12.68 7.51 6.97
C GLY A 138 11.23 7.83 6.60
N GLU A 139 10.97 8.02 5.30
CA GLU A 139 9.63 8.25 4.79
C GLU A 139 8.73 7.03 5.01
N VAL A 140 9.15 5.82 4.61
CA VAL A 140 8.31 4.62 4.75
C VAL A 140 7.96 4.31 6.21
N VAL A 141 8.88 4.55 7.15
CA VAL A 141 8.61 4.42 8.60
C VAL A 141 7.51 5.40 9.03
N THR A 142 7.57 6.65 8.57
CA THR A 142 6.58 7.68 8.87
C THR A 142 5.21 7.32 8.32
N LEU A 143 5.15 6.83 7.08
CA LEU A 143 3.90 6.36 6.45
C LEU A 143 3.30 5.16 7.20
N ALA A 144 4.14 4.21 7.64
CA ALA A 144 3.70 3.06 8.41
C ALA A 144 3.14 3.45 9.79
N GLN A 145 3.79 4.39 10.48
CA GLN A 145 3.29 4.95 11.74
C GLN A 145 1.91 5.59 11.54
N ARG A 146 1.74 6.34 10.46
CA ARG A 146 0.44 6.94 10.10
C ARG A 146 -0.65 5.89 9.84
N CYS A 147 -0.31 4.78 9.18
CA CYS A 147 -1.24 3.67 8.99
C CYS A 147 -1.74 3.10 10.34
N LEU A 148 -0.84 2.92 11.32
CA LEU A 148 -1.21 2.42 12.64
C LEU A 148 -2.12 3.40 13.40
N GLU A 149 -1.87 4.70 13.30
CA GLU A 149 -2.75 5.73 13.87
C GLU A 149 -4.16 5.63 13.31
N LEU A 150 -4.30 5.51 11.98
CA LEU A 150 -5.61 5.40 11.31
C LEU A 150 -6.33 4.10 11.65
N LEU A 151 -5.60 3.03 11.92
CA LEU A 151 -6.14 1.76 12.43
C LEU A 151 -6.51 1.80 13.92
N GLY A 152 -6.25 2.91 14.62
CA GLY A 152 -6.45 3.01 16.07
C GLY A 152 -5.47 2.18 16.89
N GLN A 153 -4.36 1.76 16.30
CA GLN A 153 -3.31 0.92 16.91
C GLN A 153 -2.05 1.74 17.20
N SER A 154 -2.19 2.94 17.77
CA SER A 154 -1.04 3.79 18.10
C SER A 154 0.01 2.98 18.88
N THR A 155 1.25 3.01 18.39
CA THR A 155 2.41 2.53 19.14
C THR A 155 2.43 3.33 20.43
N SER A 156 2.20 2.66 21.56
CA SER A 156 2.34 3.28 22.86
C SER A 156 3.78 3.76 22.97
N LYS A 157 4.03 5.06 22.74
CA LYS A 157 5.23 5.71 23.24
C LYS A 157 5.21 5.44 24.73
N THR A 158 6.08 4.54 25.18
CA THR A 158 6.34 4.28 26.60
C THR A 158 6.52 5.61 27.29
N HIS A 159 5.49 6.02 28.04
CA HIS A 159 5.56 7.09 29.00
C HIS A 159 6.49 6.59 30.10
N ILE A 160 7.79 6.86 29.97
CA ILE A 160 8.73 6.73 31.09
C ILE A 160 8.47 7.98 31.95
N GLU A 161 7.46 7.87 32.80
CA GLU A 161 7.31 8.70 34.00
C GLU A 161 7.83 7.87 35.18
N GLY A 162 8.88 8.37 35.85
CA GLY A 162 9.47 7.76 37.04
C GLY A 162 10.92 8.19 37.24
#